data_AF-A0AAJ1UI09-F1
#
_entry.id   AF-A0AAJ1UI09-F1
#
_cell.length_a   1.000
_cell.length_b   1.000
_cell.length_c   1.000
_cell.angle_alpha   90.00
_cell.angle_beta   90.00
_cell.angle_gamma   90.00
#
_symmetry.space_group_name_H-M   'P 1'
#
loop_
_entity.id
_entity.type
_entity.pdbx_description
1 polymer ?
#
loop_
_entity_poly.entity_id
_entity_poly.type
_entity_poly.pdbx_seq_one_letter_code
_entity_poly.pdbx_strand_id
1 'polypeptide(L)' 'NIVLSNLVADGEEQLSIFDDIEKRERQYKLTNVMDEIRSKYGRNSILRGISYTPASTIKFRNTLLGGHKA' A
#
# COMPACT_ATOMS: atom_id res chain seq x y z
N ASN A 1 -2.94 -21.97 0.81
CA ASN A 1 -1.55 -21.50 0.64
C ASN A 1 -1.44 -20.71 -0.65
N ILE A 2 -1.40 -19.38 -0.57
CA ILE A 2 -1.07 -18.54 -1.72
C ILE A 2 0.43 -18.29 -1.61
N VAL A 3 1.20 -18.80 -2.56
CA VAL A 3 2.64 -18.60 -2.64
C VAL A 3 2.89 -17.73 -3.86
N LEU A 4 3.47 -16.55 -3.65
CA LEU A 4 3.88 -15.64 -4.72
C LEU A 4 5.29 -16.05 -5.15
N SER A 5 5.41 -16.90 -6.16
CA SER A 5 6.68 -17.46 -6.62
C SER A 5 7.41 -16.62 -7.68
N ASN A 6 6.80 -15.51 -8.13
CA ASN A 6 7.28 -14.76 -9.29
C ASN A 6 7.40 -13.25 -9.02
N LEU A 7 7.90 -12.89 -7.83
CA LEU A 7 8.19 -11.51 -7.49
C LEU A 7 9.42 -11.06 -8.29
N VAL A 8 9.23 -10.07 -9.15
CA VAL A 8 10.31 -9.41 -9.90
C VAL A 8 10.68 -8.13 -9.16
N ALA A 9 11.96 -7.76 -9.20
CA ALA A 9 12.42 -6.51 -8.62
C ALA A 9 11.74 -5.31 -9.31
N ASP A 10 11.46 -4.27 -8.51
CA ASP A 10 10.88 -3.03 -9.01
C ASP A 10 11.84 -2.41 -10.05
N GLY A 11 11.41 -2.26 -11.31
CA GLY A 11 12.29 -1.77 -12.38
C GLY A 11 11.85 -2.11 -13.82
N GLU A 12 11.14 -3.22 -14.03
CA GLU A 12 10.60 -3.58 -15.34
C GLU A 12 9.07 -3.50 -15.35
N GLU A 13 8.53 -2.34 -15.73
CA GLU A 13 7.10 -2.15 -15.96
C GLU A 13 6.84 -2.07 -17.48
N GLN A 14 5.91 -2.88 -17.98
CA GLN A 14 5.47 -2.79 -19.35
C GLN A 14 4.46 -1.64 -19.49
N LEU A 15 4.85 -0.59 -20.23
CA LEU A 15 3.96 0.53 -20.54
C LEU A 15 2.99 0.14 -21.67
N SER A 16 1.71 0.49 -21.51
CA SER A 16 0.73 0.46 -22.59
C SER A 16 0.73 1.80 -23.33
N ILE A 17 0.49 1.76 -24.64
CA ILE A 17 0.33 2.97 -25.48
C ILE A 17 -0.90 3.81 -25.10
N PHE A 18 -1.80 3.26 -24.27
CA PHE A 18 -2.99 3.95 -23.77
C PHE A 18 -2.80 4.58 -22.39
N ASP A 19 -1.60 4.49 -21.83
CA ASP A 19 -1.33 4.99 -20.49
C ASP A 19 -0.94 6.47 -20.50
N ASP A 20 -1.46 7.19 -19.51
CA ASP A 20 -0.98 8.52 -19.15
C ASP A 20 0.27 8.37 -18.28
N ILE A 21 1.44 8.46 -18.92
CA ILE A 21 2.76 8.27 -18.30
C ILE A 21 2.96 9.27 -17.15
N GLU A 22 2.59 10.54 -17.33
CA GLU A 22 2.79 11.57 -16.30
C GLU A 22 1.92 11.32 -15.06
N LYS A 23 0.68 10.87 -15.26
CA LYS A 23 -0.20 10.50 -14.15
C LYS A 23 0.34 9.27 -13.41
N ARG A 24 0.86 8.28 -14.15
CA ARG A 24 1.47 7.08 -13.55
C ARG A 24 2.71 7.43 -12.72
N GLU A 25 3.65 8.20 -13.27
CA GLU A 25 4.85 8.60 -12.54
C GLU A 25 4.53 9.34 -11.24
N ARG A 26 3.54 10.23 -11.28
CA ARG A 26 3.05 10.93 -10.07
C ARG A 26 2.47 9.94 -9.05
N GLN A 27 1.70 8.96 -9.50
CA GLN A 27 1.13 7.93 -8.63
C GLN A 27 2.20 7.02 -8.03
N TYR A 28 3.24 6.66 -8.81
CA TYR A 28 4.37 5.85 -8.34
C TYR A 28 5.13 6.59 -7.23
N LYS A 29 5.55 7.84 -7.48
CA LYS A 29 6.22 8.68 -6.49
C LYS A 29 5.40 8.83 -5.21
N LEU A 30 4.09 9.07 -5.34
CA LEU A 30 3.18 9.18 -4.20
C LEU A 30 3.14 7.89 -3.38
N THR A 31 3.05 6.73 -4.05
CA THR A 31 2.96 5.42 -3.39
C THR A 31 4.25 5.10 -2.66
N ASN A 32 5.40 5.35 -3.28
CA ASN A 32 6.72 5.17 -2.66
C ASN A 32 6.87 6.01 -1.39
N VAL A 33 6.51 7.31 -1.45
CA VAL A 33 6.54 8.19 -0.27
C VAL A 33 5.59 7.67 0.82
N MET A 34 4.40 7.19 0.46
CA MET A 34 3.48 6.59 1.44
C MET A 34 4.05 5.32 2.08
N ASP A 35 4.78 4.49 1.34
CA ASP A 35 5.44 3.29 1.86
C ASP A 35 6.60 3.66 2.80
N GLU A 36 7.42 4.65 2.45
CA GLU A 36 8.49 5.16 3.31
C GLU A 36 7.93 5.66 4.65
N ILE A 37 6.84 6.43 4.63
CA ILE A 37 6.20 6.93 5.85
C ILE A 37 5.62 5.77 6.68
N ARG A 38 5.03 4.75 6.05
CA ARG A 38 4.52 3.56 6.76
C ARG A 38 5.64 2.68 7.32
N SER A 39 6.77 2.58 6.63
CA SER A 39 7.96 1.87 7.10
C SER A 39 8.57 2.58 8.31
N LYS A 40 8.69 3.92 8.25
CA LYS A 40 9.31 4.73 9.31
C LYS A 40 8.44 4.92 10.55
N TYR A 41 7.13 5.13 10.39
CA TYR A 41 6.23 5.50 11.48
C TYR A 41 5.15 4.43 11.79
N GLY A 42 5.16 3.31 11.07
CA GLY A 42 4.22 2.20 11.25
C GLY A 42 2.97 2.29 10.40
N ARG A 43 2.23 1.18 10.30
CA ARG A 43 1.09 1.00 9.37
C ARG A 43 -0.12 1.92 9.63
N ASN A 44 -0.21 2.53 10.80
CA ASN A 44 -1.27 3.49 11.16
C ASN A 44 -0.85 4.96 10.96
N SER A 45 0.35 5.23 10.45
CA SER A 45 0.87 6.59 10.28
C SER A 45 0.11 7.43 9.24
N ILE A 46 -0.40 6.77 8.19
CA ILE A 46 -1.26 7.37 7.18
C ILE A 46 -2.50 6.50 7.01
N LEU A 47 -3.67 7.13 7.12
CA LEU A 47 -4.97 6.48 6.91
C LEU A 47 -5.84 7.34 6.00
N ARG A 48 -6.62 6.70 5.13
CA ARG A 48 -7.65 7.41 4.36
C ARG A 48 -8.74 7.92 5.31
N GLY A 49 -9.39 9.03 4.99
CA GLY A 49 -10.49 9.59 5.80
C GLY A 49 -11.59 8.57 6.12
N ILE A 50 -11.94 7.71 5.14
CA ILE A 50 -12.90 6.61 5.33
C ILE A 50 -12.50 5.65 6.47
N SER A 51 -11.20 5.53 6.74
CA SER A 51 -10.67 4.64 7.78
C SER A 51 -11.02 5.10 9.19
N TYR A 52 -11.46 6.36 9.35
CA TYR A 52 -11.93 6.95 10.61
C TYR A 52 -13.43 6.79 10.82
N THR A 53 -14.17 6.30 9.82
CA THR A 53 -15.60 6.04 10.00
C THR A 53 -15.82 4.90 11.00
N PRO A 54 -16.94 4.89 11.76
CA PRO A 54 -17.23 3.83 12.72
C PRO A 54 -17.31 2.42 12.11
N ALA A 55 -17.67 2.33 10.82
CA ALA A 55 -17.74 1.07 10.09
C ALA A 55 -16.36 0.54 9.63
N SER A 56 -15.29 1.35 9.74
CA SER A 56 -13.95 0.95 9.31
C SER A 56 -13.30 -0.01 10.31
N THR A 57 -12.76 -1.11 9.78
CA THR A 57 -11.98 -2.09 10.55
C THR A 57 -10.48 -1.89 10.46
N ILE A 58 -10.00 -0.91 9.67
CA ILE A 58 -8.57 -0.77 9.32
C ILE A 58 -7.69 -0.56 10.55
N LYS A 59 -8.11 0.33 11.46
CA LYS A 59 -7.35 0.60 12.70
C LYS A 59 -7.23 -0.63 13.59
N PHE A 60 -8.35 -1.35 13.76
CA PHE A 60 -8.39 -2.58 14.54
C PHE A 60 -7.56 -3.69 13.88
N ARG A 61 -7.66 -3.87 12.56
CA ARG A 61 -6.86 -4.86 11.84
C ARG A 61 -5.37 -4.61 11.95
N ASN A 62 -4.94 -3.35 12.02
CA ASN A 62 -3.54 -2.99 12.20
C ASN A 62 -2.99 -3.32 13.60
N THR A 63 -3.83 -3.64 14.59
CA THR A 63 -3.39 -4.18 15.90
C THR A 63 -3.33 -5.71 15.93
N LEU A 64 -3.83 -6.39 14.90
CA LEU A 64 -3.79 -7.85 14.81
C LEU A 64 -2.47 -8.31 14.19
N LEU A 65 -1.87 -9.35 14.76
CA LEU A 65 -0.74 -10.06 14.19
C LEU A 65 -1.27 -11.33 13.49
N GLY A 66 -1.19 -11.36 12.16
CA GLY A 66 -1.66 -12.51 11.37
C GLY A 66 -3.17 -12.81 11.50
N GLY A 67 -3.97 -11.81 11.88
CA GLY A 67 -5.42 -11.97 12.09
C GLY A 67 -5.82 -12.37 13.51
N HIS A 68 -4.86 -12.67 14.39
CA HIS A 68 -5.08 -12.91 15.81
C HIS A 68 -4.66 -11.68 16.62
N LYS A 69 -5.34 -11.44 17.75
CA LYS A 69 -4.80 -10.50 18.73
C LYS A 69 -3.52 -11.11 19.28
N ALA A 70 -2.44 -10.34 19.27
CA ALA A 70 -1.24 -10.68 20.01
C ALA A 70 -1.51 -10.67 21.51
#